data_AF-A0A1C9J727-F1
#
_entry.id   AF-A0A1C9J727-F1
#
_cell.length_a   1.000
_cell.length_b   1.000
_cell.length_c   1.000
_cell.angle_alpha   90.00
_cell.angle_beta   90.00
_cell.angle_gamma   90.00
#
_symmetry.space_group_name_H-M   'P 1'
#
loop_
_entity.id
_entity.type
_entity.pdbx_description
1 polymer ?
#
loop_
_entity_poly.entity_id
_entity_poly.type
_entity_poly.pdbx_seq_one_letter_code
_entity_poly.pdbx_strand_id
1 'polypeptide(L)'
;MDELYQYFSTDDLPAKLRISLACCLNMCGAVHCSDIAILGVHRTPPKVDHQMLAKVSEIPTVVASCPTGAIRPNPKIKSVEVNEDRCMYCGNCYT
;
A
#
# COMPACT_ATOMS: atom_id res chain seq x y z
N MET A 1 -17.11 -1.77 13.58
CA MET A 1 -18.37 -2.23 12.94
C MET A 1 -19.52 -2.24 13.92
N ASP A 2 -19.27 -2.51 15.21
CA ASP A 2 -20.28 -2.51 16.28
C ASP A 2 -21.10 -1.21 16.34
N GLU A 3 -20.48 -0.05 16.12
CA GLU A 3 -21.17 1.25 16.06
C GLU A 3 -22.25 1.34 14.96
N LEU A 4 -22.17 0.50 13.93
CA LEU A 4 -23.11 0.49 12.80
C LEU A 4 -24.20 -0.58 12.95
N TYR A 5 -24.25 -1.30 14.07
CA TYR A 5 -25.22 -2.40 14.27
C TYR A 5 -26.67 -1.95 14.11
N GLN A 6 -27.02 -0.75 14.60
CA GLN A 6 -28.39 -0.21 14.47
C GLN A 6 -28.86 -0.10 13.02
N TYR A 7 -27.96 0.27 12.10
CA TYR A 7 -28.24 0.36 10.66
C TYR A 7 -28.19 -0.99 9.95
N PHE A 8 -27.61 -2.02 10.56
CA PHE A 8 -27.57 -3.37 9.99
C PHE A 8 -28.87 -4.16 10.26
N SER A 9 -29.52 -3.87 11.39
CA SER A 9 -30.78 -4.52 11.80
C SER A 9 -32.04 -3.83 11.28
N THR A 10 -31.92 -2.68 10.60
CA THR A 10 -33.01 -1.87 10.06
C THR A 10 -32.78 -1.57 8.58
N ASP A 11 -33.81 -1.10 7.86
CA ASP A 11 -33.73 -0.67 6.45
C ASP A 11 -34.04 0.83 6.32
N ASP A 12 -33.39 1.63 7.17
CA ASP A 12 -33.63 3.07 7.31
C ASP A 12 -32.78 3.92 6.32
N LEU A 13 -31.99 3.28 5.46
CA LEU A 13 -31.13 3.96 4.49
C LEU A 13 -31.81 4.09 3.11
N PRO A 14 -31.53 5.17 2.34
CA PRO A 14 -32.13 5.35 1.02
C PRO A 14 -31.78 4.25 -0.01
N ALA A 15 -30.69 3.53 0.21
CA ALA A 15 -30.22 2.43 -0.61
C ALA A 15 -29.28 1.53 0.19
N LYS A 16 -28.98 0.35 -0.37
CA LYS A 16 -28.05 -0.60 0.23
C LYS A 16 -26.63 -0.03 0.27
N LEU A 17 -26.13 0.22 1.47
CA LEU A 17 -24.78 0.72 1.71
C LEU A 17 -23.75 -0.43 1.79
N ARG A 18 -22.66 -0.33 1.03
CA ARG A 18 -21.52 -1.26 1.07
C ARG A 18 -20.30 -0.56 1.67
N ILE A 19 -19.82 -1.11 2.77
CA ILE A 19 -18.61 -0.65 3.46
C ILE A 19 -17.55 -1.73 3.35
N SER A 20 -16.37 -1.37 2.84
CA SER A 20 -15.23 -2.28 2.76
C SER A 20 -13.98 -1.67 3.37
N LEU A 21 -13.10 -2.53 3.87
CA LEU A 21 -11.84 -2.15 4.48
C LEU A 21 -10.68 -2.93 3.84
N ALA A 22 -9.57 -2.24 3.55
CA ALA A 22 -8.31 -2.85 3.17
C ALA A 22 -7.20 -2.29 4.05
N CYS A 23 -6.32 -3.18 4.50
CA CYS A 23 -5.21 -2.84 5.38
C CYS A 23 -4.06 -2.13 4.66
N CYS A 24 -3.95 -2.24 3.34
CA CYS A 24 -2.95 -1.57 2.52
C CYS A 24 -3.45 -1.29 1.09
N LEU A 25 -2.60 -0.64 0.29
CA LEU A 25 -2.87 -0.20 -1.08
C LEU A 25 -2.99 -1.33 -2.10
N ASN A 26 -2.72 -2.59 -1.72
CA ASN A 26 -3.08 -3.74 -2.56
C ASN A 26 -4.61 -3.93 -2.65
N MET A 27 -5.38 -3.25 -1.79
CA MET A 27 -6.84 -3.15 -1.87
C MET A 27 -7.55 -4.51 -1.99
N CYS A 28 -7.03 -5.57 -1.36
CA CYS A 28 -7.61 -6.90 -1.43
C CYS A 28 -9.10 -6.88 -1.03
N GLY A 29 -9.99 -7.22 -1.96
CA GLY A 29 -11.45 -7.15 -1.79
C GLY A 29 -12.09 -6.07 -2.63
N ALA A 30 -13.14 -5.43 -2.10
CA ALA A 30 -14.01 -4.50 -2.83
C ALA A 30 -13.83 -3.02 -2.44
N VAL A 31 -12.73 -2.66 -1.79
CA VAL A 31 -12.49 -1.28 -1.30
C VAL A 31 -12.51 -0.23 -2.41
N HIS A 32 -12.00 -0.58 -3.58
CA HIS A 32 -11.95 0.32 -4.73
C HIS A 32 -13.32 0.61 -5.37
N CYS A 33 -14.36 -0.14 -5.00
CA CYS A 33 -15.72 -0.04 -5.57
C CYS A 33 -16.84 -0.05 -4.51
N SER A 34 -16.51 0.30 -3.26
CA SER A 34 -17.49 0.40 -2.17
C SER A 34 -18.02 1.82 -2.02
N ASP A 35 -19.25 1.96 -1.51
CA ASP A 35 -19.85 3.26 -1.21
C ASP A 35 -19.05 4.00 -0.14
N ILE A 36 -18.55 3.26 0.87
CA ILE A 36 -17.60 3.75 1.86
C ILE A 36 -16.38 2.80 1.88
N ALA A 37 -15.20 3.40 1.71
CA ALA A 37 -13.93 2.68 1.65
C ALA A 37 -13.02 3.14 2.79
N ILE A 38 -12.54 2.19 3.59
CA ILE A 38 -11.52 2.44 4.62
C ILE A 38 -10.21 1.80 4.13
N LEU A 39 -9.17 2.62 4.02
CA LEU A 39 -7.91 2.20 3.41
C LEU A 39 -6.71 2.62 4.26
N GLY A 40 -5.89 1.62 4.63
CA GLY A 40 -4.61 1.86 5.28
C GLY A 40 -3.57 2.40 4.30
N VAL A 41 -2.92 3.52 4.67
CA VAL A 41 -1.86 4.16 3.87
C VAL A 41 -0.68 4.51 4.77
N HIS A 42 0.54 4.20 4.30
CA HIS A 42 1.76 4.64 4.96
C HIS A 42 2.06 6.10 4.64
N ARG A 43 2.80 6.79 5.51
CA ARG A 43 3.17 8.22 5.33
C ARG A 43 4.66 8.48 5.41
N THR A 44 5.45 7.40 5.33
CA THR A 44 6.90 7.45 5.49
C THR A 44 7.57 6.61 4.41
N PRO A 45 8.68 7.08 3.81
CA PRO A 45 9.47 6.28 2.88
C PRO A 45 9.95 4.97 3.52
N PRO A 46 10.17 3.90 2.72
CA PRO A 46 10.77 2.67 3.22
C PRO A 46 12.22 2.90 3.63
N LYS A 47 12.63 2.31 4.75
CA LYS A 47 14.03 2.28 5.18
C LYS A 47 14.73 1.11 4.50
N VAL A 48 15.83 1.37 3.80
CA VAL A 48 16.57 0.33 3.07
C VAL A 48 17.56 -0.37 4.00
N ASP A 49 17.41 -1.68 4.16
CA ASP A 49 18.46 -2.52 4.74
C ASP A 49 19.44 -2.95 3.64
N HIS A 50 20.52 -2.18 3.48
CA HIS A 50 21.52 -2.43 2.44
C HIS A 50 22.26 -3.77 2.60
N GLN A 51 22.32 -4.35 3.81
CA GLN A 51 23.04 -5.60 4.05
C GLN A 51 22.23 -6.82 3.63
N MET A 52 20.90 -6.76 3.77
CA MET A 52 20.00 -7.86 3.47
C MET A 52 19.42 -7.79 2.05
N LEU A 53 19.24 -6.59 1.49
CA LEU A 53 18.53 -6.42 0.22
C LEU A 53 19.06 -7.32 -0.91
N ALA A 54 20.38 -7.34 -1.12
CA ALA A 54 21.01 -8.15 -2.17
C ALA A 54 20.92 -9.67 -1.93
N LYS A 55 20.62 -10.10 -0.71
CA LYS A 55 20.53 -11.52 -0.32
C LYS A 55 19.12 -12.07 -0.46
N VAL A 56 18.10 -11.22 -0.28
CA VAL A 56 16.70 -11.63 -0.20
C VAL A 56 15.85 -11.17 -1.38
N SER A 57 16.35 -10.26 -2.21
CA SER A 57 15.58 -9.66 -3.30
C SER A 57 16.42 -9.44 -4.56
N GLU A 58 15.74 -9.48 -5.70
CA GLU A 58 16.31 -9.11 -7.00
C GLU A 58 16.16 -7.60 -7.22
N ILE A 59 17.29 -6.87 -7.30
CA ILE A 59 17.31 -5.41 -7.46
C ILE A 59 16.45 -4.93 -8.65
N PRO A 60 16.49 -5.55 -9.85
CA PRO A 60 15.65 -5.12 -10.98
C PRO A 60 14.15 -5.17 -10.66
N THR A 61 13.71 -6.20 -9.93
CA THR A 61 12.31 -6.40 -9.53
C THR A 61 11.90 -5.34 -8.49
N VAL A 62 12.76 -5.05 -7.52
CA VAL A 62 12.51 -3.98 -6.54
C VAL A 62 12.39 -2.62 -7.23
N VAL A 63 13.25 -2.32 -8.20
CA VAL A 63 13.19 -1.06 -8.98
C VAL A 63 11.90 -1.00 -9.81
N ALA A 64 11.56 -2.08 -10.52
CA ALA A 64 10.37 -2.15 -11.38
C ALA A 64 9.04 -2.10 -10.60
N SER A 65 9.04 -2.52 -9.33
CA SER A 65 7.86 -2.44 -8.46
C SER A 65 7.41 -1.00 -8.18
N CYS A 66 8.28 0.00 -8.35
CA CYS A 66 7.97 1.37 -8.00
C CYS A 66 7.17 2.08 -9.11
N PRO A 67 5.87 2.38 -8.91
CA PRO A 67 5.04 2.99 -9.96
C PRO A 67 5.44 4.44 -10.26
N THR A 68 6.05 5.14 -9.28
CA THR A 68 6.51 6.52 -9.45
C THR A 68 7.97 6.63 -9.88
N GLY A 69 8.69 5.52 -10.02
CA GLY A 69 10.13 5.52 -10.35
C GLY A 69 11.01 6.22 -9.30
N ALA A 70 10.62 6.16 -8.02
CA ALA A 70 11.37 6.71 -6.90
C ALA A 70 12.61 5.88 -6.53
N ILE A 71 12.62 4.58 -6.85
CA ILE A 71 13.71 3.66 -6.51
C ILE A 71 14.71 3.59 -7.65
N ARG A 72 16.00 3.78 -7.36
CA ARG A 72 17.09 3.66 -8.33
C ARG A 72 18.11 2.62 -7.86
N PRO A 73 18.70 1.84 -8.77
CA PRO A 73 19.77 0.91 -8.41
C PRO A 73 21.03 1.68 -8.03
N ASN A 74 21.72 1.24 -6.97
CA ASN A 74 23.07 1.67 -6.62
C ASN A 74 24.03 0.46 -6.67
N PRO A 75 24.71 0.25 -7.82
CA PRO A 75 25.61 -0.89 -8.01
C PRO A 75 26.83 -0.88 -7.09
N LYS A 76 27.29 0.30 -6.61
CA LYS A 76 28.50 0.41 -5.78
C LYS A 76 28.37 -0.34 -4.46
N ILE A 77 27.19 -0.27 -3.85
CA ILE A 77 26.85 -0.96 -2.59
C ILE A 77 25.98 -2.18 -2.82
N LYS A 78 25.76 -2.59 -4.08
CA LYS A 78 24.83 -3.66 -4.47
C LYS A 78 23.43 -3.48 -3.83
N SER A 79 22.89 -2.27 -3.86
CA SER A 79 21.61 -1.96 -3.21
C SER A 79 20.78 -0.97 -4.03
N VAL A 80 19.81 -0.30 -3.41
CA VAL A 80 18.97 0.74 -4.02
C VAL A 80 19.00 2.04 -3.22
N GLU A 81 18.68 3.13 -3.88
CA GLU A 81 18.43 4.44 -3.28
C GLU A 81 16.97 4.85 -3.53
N VAL A 82 16.36 5.52 -2.55
CA VAL A 82 14.97 5.98 -2.62
C VAL A 82 14.97 7.50 -2.70
N ASN A 83 14.38 8.05 -3.76
CA ASN A 83 14.08 9.47 -3.85
C ASN A 83 12.77 9.75 -3.09
N GLU A 84 12.87 10.40 -1.93
CA GLU A 84 11.73 10.66 -1.07
C GLU A 84 10.69 11.60 -1.69
N ASP A 85 11.13 12.60 -2.49
CA ASP A 85 10.24 13.55 -3.16
C ASP A 85 9.29 12.87 -4.17
N ARG A 86 9.71 11.74 -4.74
CA ARG A 86 8.89 10.93 -5.66
C ARG A 86 8.16 9.78 -4.99
N CYS A 87 8.47 9.48 -3.73
CA CYS A 87 7.88 8.35 -3.03
C CYS A 87 6.48 8.73 -2.50
N MET A 88 5.48 7.92 -2.82
CA MET A 88 4.12 8.08 -2.28
C MET A 88 3.73 6.97 -1.28
N TYR A 89 4.72 6.24 -0.77
CA TYR A 89 4.57 5.30 0.34
C TYR A 89 3.63 4.11 0.10
N CYS A 90 3.48 3.64 -1.15
CA CYS A 90 2.60 2.49 -1.44
C CYS A 90 3.02 1.16 -0.80
N GLY A 91 4.31 1.00 -0.47
CA GLY A 91 4.83 -0.24 0.07
C GLY A 91 4.99 -1.38 -0.95
N ASN A 92 4.73 -1.15 -2.25
CA ASN A 92 4.84 -2.20 -3.27
C ASN A 92 6.26 -2.79 -3.39
N CYS A 93 7.29 -2.00 -3.08
CA CYS A 93 8.67 -2.47 -3.04
C CYS A 93 9.02 -3.36 -1.83
N TYR A 94 8.11 -3.51 -0.87
CA TYR A 94 8.24 -4.38 0.30
C TYR A 94 7.32 -5.62 0.23
N THR A 95 6.44 -5.67 -0.77
CA THR A 95 5.59 -6.85 -1.04
C THR A 95 6.43 -7.98 -1.62
#